data_AF-A0A2E1J2R4-F1
#
_entry.id   AF-A0A2E1J2R4-F1
#
_cell.length_a   1.000
_cell.length_b   1.000
_cell.length_c   1.000
_cell.angle_alpha   90.00
_cell.angle_beta   90.00
_cell.angle_gamma   90.00
#
_symmetry.space_group_name_H-M   'P 1'
#
loop_
_entity.id
_entity.type
_entity.pdbx_description
1 polymer ?
#
loop_
_entity_poly.entity_id
_entity_poly.type
_entity_poly.pdbx_seq_one_letter_code
_entity_poly.pdbx_strand_id
1 'polypeptide(L)'
;SRKDMNIGNCLNKLKVIPVAISYEYDPNDLIKAREVFASINNTAYKKADGEDLKSIADGISKNKGNVCLNIGKEIRFDSESYEECADIITKKINELYKNHPTNHAAKNLLTNRNYISQEHQKAVEYLNKQMSHIPDEMHDTYLKQYSNSL
;
A
#
# COMPACT_ATOMS: atom_id res chain seq x y z
N SER A 1 30.37 25.47 3.07
CA SER A 1 29.29 25.25 4.06
C SER A 1 28.45 24.05 3.65
N ARG A 2 27.74 23.36 4.56
CA ARG A 2 26.76 22.30 4.26
C ARG A 2 25.66 22.77 3.28
N LYS A 3 25.48 24.10 3.15
CA LYS A 3 24.58 24.79 2.23
C LYS A 3 25.08 24.89 0.77
N ASP A 4 26.35 24.59 0.49
CA ASP A 4 26.94 24.79 -0.85
C ASP A 4 27.01 23.50 -1.67
N MET A 5 26.45 22.40 -1.18
CA MET A 5 26.49 21.10 -1.85
C MET A 5 25.16 20.83 -2.53
N ASN A 6 25.21 20.49 -3.83
CA ASN A 6 24.02 20.11 -4.56
C ASN A 6 23.35 18.86 -3.94
N ILE A 7 22.06 18.67 -4.24
CA ILE A 7 21.25 17.61 -3.64
C ILE A 7 21.77 16.21 -3.96
N GLY A 8 22.18 15.93 -5.20
CA GLY A 8 22.71 14.62 -5.59
C GLY A 8 23.95 14.23 -4.76
N ASN A 9 24.89 15.15 -4.59
CA ASN A 9 26.06 14.95 -3.73
C ASN A 9 25.67 14.74 -2.26
N CYS A 10 24.63 15.41 -1.78
CA CYS A 10 24.09 15.21 -0.43
C CYS A 10 23.56 13.79 -0.24
N LEU A 11 22.70 13.34 -1.15
CA LEU A 11 22.11 12.02 -1.12
C LEU A 11 23.18 10.91 -1.30
N ASN A 12 24.17 11.13 -2.18
CA ASN A 12 25.31 10.22 -2.34
C ASN A 12 26.13 10.08 -1.06
N LYS A 13 26.32 11.16 -0.29
CA LYS A 13 26.99 11.08 1.02
C LYS A 13 26.17 10.34 2.07
N LEU A 14 24.84 10.42 1.99
CA LEU A 14 23.92 9.67 2.85
C LEU A 14 23.82 8.19 2.48
N LYS A 15 24.25 7.81 1.26
CA LYS A 15 24.20 6.43 0.75
C LYS A 15 22.79 5.85 0.81
N VAL A 16 21.85 6.53 0.16
CA VAL A 16 20.42 6.14 0.19
C VAL A 16 20.24 4.72 -0.34
N ILE A 17 19.61 3.86 0.46
CA ILE A 17 19.21 2.49 0.08
C ILE A 17 17.67 2.44 0.07
N PRO A 18 17.04 2.11 -1.06
CA PRO A 18 15.59 2.01 -1.17
C PRO A 18 15.12 0.70 -0.53
N VAL A 19 13.97 0.76 0.13
CA VAL A 19 13.33 -0.38 0.78
C VAL A 19 11.86 -0.36 0.42
N ALA A 20 11.29 -1.52 0.10
CA ALA A 20 9.85 -1.71 -0.05
C ALA A 20 9.39 -2.85 0.85
N ILE A 21 8.24 -2.65 1.49
CA ILE A 21 7.53 -3.69 2.22
C ILE A 21 6.12 -3.80 1.67
N SER A 22 5.69 -5.01 1.33
CA SER A 22 4.32 -5.29 0.89
C SER A 22 3.69 -6.39 1.72
N TYR A 23 2.40 -6.22 2.00
CA TYR A 23 1.61 -7.12 2.83
C TYR A 23 0.50 -7.73 1.98
N GLU A 24 0.24 -9.01 2.18
CA GLU A 24 -0.88 -9.68 1.51
C GLU A 24 -2.22 -9.23 2.09
N TYR A 25 -2.29 -9.02 3.41
CA TYR A 25 -3.47 -8.52 4.11
C TYR A 25 -3.14 -7.25 4.90
N ASP A 26 -4.04 -6.27 4.85
CA ASP A 26 -4.00 -5.11 5.74
C ASP A 26 -4.98 -5.33 6.90
N PRO A 27 -4.48 -5.48 8.16
CA PRO A 27 -5.34 -5.69 9.32
C PRO A 27 -6.39 -4.60 9.60
N ASN A 28 -6.22 -3.42 9.01
CA ASN A 28 -7.09 -2.27 9.17
C ASN A 28 -7.88 -1.95 7.89
N ASP A 29 -7.93 -2.87 6.93
CA ASP A 29 -8.56 -2.66 5.62
C ASP A 29 -10.03 -2.19 5.68
N LEU A 30 -10.83 -2.76 6.58
CA LEU A 30 -12.23 -2.36 6.76
C LEU A 30 -12.38 -0.96 7.39
N ILE A 31 -11.51 -0.61 8.34
CA ILE A 31 -11.52 0.73 8.98
C ILE A 31 -11.18 1.78 7.93
N LYS A 32 -10.12 1.54 7.16
CA LYS A 32 -9.70 2.40 6.05
C LYS A 32 -10.78 2.52 4.98
N ALA A 33 -11.46 1.42 4.63
CA ALA A 33 -12.57 1.46 3.67
C ALA A 33 -13.69 2.37 4.10
N ARG A 34 -14.07 2.31 5.38
CA ARG A 34 -15.13 3.16 5.95
C ARG A 34 -14.72 4.63 5.95
N GLU A 35 -13.49 4.94 6.36
CA GLU A 35 -12.96 6.30 6.38
C GLU A 35 -12.87 6.91 4.97
N VAL A 36 -12.29 6.17 4.02
CA VAL A 36 -12.17 6.61 2.62
C VAL A 36 -13.54 6.78 1.97
N PHE A 37 -14.45 5.83 2.17
CA PHE A 37 -15.80 5.92 1.62
C PHE A 37 -16.55 7.14 2.16
N ALA A 38 -16.46 7.39 3.46
CA ALA A 38 -17.10 8.56 4.06
C ALA A 38 -16.50 9.87 3.53
N SER A 39 -15.17 9.94 3.39
CA SER A 39 -14.49 11.09 2.79
C SER A 39 -14.93 11.36 1.36
N ILE A 40 -15.09 10.32 0.53
CA ILE A 40 -15.53 10.46 -0.87
C ILE A 40 -16.98 10.95 -0.95
N ASN A 41 -17.84 10.49 -0.04
CA ASN A 41 -19.26 10.82 -0.02
C ASN A 41 -19.60 12.08 0.81
N ASN A 42 -18.59 12.79 1.33
CA ASN A 42 -18.76 13.92 2.26
C ASN A 42 -19.68 13.58 3.45
N THR A 43 -19.64 12.34 3.92
CA THR A 43 -20.37 11.93 5.12
C THR A 43 -19.45 12.01 6.34
N ALA A 44 -20.02 12.32 7.49
CA ALA A 44 -19.24 12.43 8.72
C ALA A 44 -18.79 11.03 9.18
N TYR A 45 -17.48 10.76 9.06
CA TYR A 45 -16.86 9.63 9.74
C TYR A 45 -16.47 10.03 11.16
N LYS A 46 -17.17 9.49 12.16
CA LYS A 46 -16.81 9.70 13.57
C LYS A 46 -15.97 8.52 14.05
N LYS A 47 -14.67 8.75 14.21
CA LYS A 47 -13.75 7.79 14.84
C LYS A 47 -14.29 7.35 16.20
N ALA A 48 -14.18 6.06 16.49
CA ALA A 48 -14.48 5.55 17.82
C ALA A 48 -13.39 5.97 18.82
N ASP A 49 -13.74 6.06 20.10
CA ASP A 49 -12.76 6.32 21.15
C ASP A 49 -11.69 5.22 21.16
N GLY A 50 -10.42 5.62 21.08
CA GLY A 50 -9.28 4.70 21.03
C GLY A 50 -9.06 3.97 19.69
N GLU A 51 -9.77 4.36 18.62
CA GLU A 51 -9.61 3.75 17.29
C GLU A 51 -8.16 3.80 16.77
N ASP A 52 -7.48 4.93 16.95
CA ASP A 52 -6.08 5.09 16.50
C ASP A 52 -5.12 4.18 17.29
N LEU A 53 -5.32 4.00 18.60
CA LEU A 53 -4.52 3.07 19.40
C LEU A 53 -4.77 1.62 18.98
N LYS A 54 -6.03 1.29 18.70
CA LYS A 54 -6.41 -0.03 18.22
C LYS A 54 -5.83 -0.30 16.83
N SER A 55 -5.87 0.65 15.91
CA SER A 55 -5.34 0.47 14.56
C SER A 55 -3.83 0.29 14.54
N ILE A 56 -3.09 0.99 15.43
CA ILE A 56 -1.66 0.76 15.66
C ILE A 56 -1.43 -0.66 16.21
N ALA A 57 -2.14 -1.05 17.27
CA ALA A 57 -1.98 -2.37 17.89
C ALA A 57 -2.31 -3.50 16.91
N ASP A 58 -3.38 -3.36 16.14
CA ASP A 58 -3.81 -4.28 15.09
C ASP A 58 -2.78 -4.34 13.96
N GLY A 59 -2.30 -3.17 13.52
CA GLY A 59 -1.24 -3.05 12.52
C GLY A 59 0.06 -3.76 12.93
N ILE A 60 0.35 -3.89 14.23
CA ILE A 60 1.52 -4.63 14.72
C ILE A 60 1.19 -6.12 14.88
N SER A 61 0.11 -6.44 15.58
CA SER A 61 -0.15 -7.78 16.14
C SER A 61 -0.93 -8.72 15.22
N LYS A 62 -1.76 -8.21 14.31
CA LYS A 62 -2.59 -9.06 13.45
C LYS A 62 -1.80 -9.60 12.25
N ASN A 63 -2.30 -10.73 11.74
CA ASN A 63 -1.74 -11.44 10.61
C ASN A 63 -1.82 -10.58 9.32
N LYS A 64 -0.71 -10.51 8.59
CA LYS A 64 -0.55 -9.75 7.34
C LYS A 64 -0.44 -10.67 6.11
N GLY A 65 -0.64 -11.98 6.32
CA GLY A 65 -0.41 -13.00 5.30
C GLY A 65 1.08 -13.07 4.94
N ASN A 66 1.36 -13.28 3.66
CA ASN A 66 2.72 -13.18 3.15
C ASN A 66 3.23 -11.74 3.25
N VAL A 67 4.41 -11.58 3.84
CA VAL A 67 5.10 -10.28 3.94
C VAL A 67 6.34 -10.35 3.07
N CYS A 68 6.49 -9.40 2.16
CA CYS A 68 7.69 -9.28 1.33
C CYS A 68 8.43 -8.00 1.71
N LEU A 69 9.66 -8.16 2.21
CA LEU A 69 10.59 -7.07 2.47
C LEU A 69 11.72 -7.16 1.46
N ASN A 70 11.81 -6.17 0.58
CA ASN A 70 12.85 -6.07 -0.43
C ASN A 70 13.73 -4.85 -0.12
N ILE A 71 15.03 -5.10 -0.03
CA ILE A 71 16.05 -4.07 0.20
C ILE A 71 16.86 -3.96 -1.08
N GLY A 72 16.90 -2.76 -1.65
CA GLY A 72 17.63 -2.48 -2.88
C GLY A 72 19.13 -2.27 -2.66
N LYS A 73 19.76 -1.72 -3.69
CA LYS A 73 21.16 -1.29 -3.65
C LYS A 73 21.25 0.22 -3.43
N GLU A 74 22.41 0.68 -2.98
CA GLU A 74 22.71 2.11 -2.88
C GLU A 74 22.41 2.83 -4.20
N ILE A 75 21.65 3.92 -4.13
CA ILE A 75 21.34 4.77 -5.28
C ILE A 75 22.49 5.77 -5.48
N ARG A 76 22.93 5.91 -6.74
CA ARG A 76 23.82 6.99 -7.16
C ARG A 76 23.01 8.09 -7.83
N PHE A 77 23.24 9.32 -7.39
CA PHE A 77 22.56 10.52 -7.89
C PHE A 77 23.54 11.40 -8.65
N ASP A 78 23.25 11.65 -9.92
CA ASP A 78 24.06 12.52 -10.78
C ASP A 78 23.36 13.86 -11.07
N SER A 79 22.14 14.05 -10.55
CA SER A 79 21.33 15.25 -10.75
C SER A 79 21.44 16.25 -9.60
N GLU A 80 21.29 17.53 -9.95
CA GLU A 80 21.14 18.63 -9.00
C GLU A 80 19.66 19.04 -8.79
N SER A 81 18.72 18.45 -9.53
CA SER A 81 17.28 18.67 -9.36
C SER A 81 16.73 17.81 -8.23
N TYR A 82 15.92 18.42 -7.37
CA TYR A 82 15.21 17.72 -6.31
C TYR A 82 14.15 16.78 -6.88
N GLU A 83 13.46 17.21 -7.93
CA GLU A 83 12.43 16.46 -8.63
C GLU A 83 13.01 15.19 -9.26
N GLU A 84 14.11 15.32 -10.01
CA GLU A 84 14.76 14.15 -10.63
C GLU A 84 15.30 13.17 -9.58
N CYS A 85 15.87 13.66 -8.48
CA CYS A 85 16.30 12.80 -7.37
C CYS A 85 15.11 12.06 -6.73
N ALA A 86 13.98 12.74 -6.53
CA ALA A 86 12.77 12.14 -5.97
C ALA A 86 12.17 11.08 -6.91
N ASP A 87 12.17 11.32 -8.22
CA ASP A 87 11.70 10.37 -9.23
C ASP A 87 12.57 9.11 -9.27
N ILE A 88 13.90 9.26 -9.16
CA ILE A 88 14.83 8.13 -9.06
C ILE A 88 14.52 7.29 -7.81
N ILE A 89 14.35 7.94 -6.65
CA ILE A 89 14.02 7.24 -5.39
C ILE A 89 12.69 6.48 -5.54
N THR A 90 11.66 7.16 -6.06
CA THR A 90 10.33 6.58 -6.27
C THR A 90 10.40 5.37 -7.19
N LYS A 91 11.06 5.48 -8.35
CA LYS A 91 11.27 4.37 -9.28
C LYS A 91 11.97 3.19 -8.60
N LYS A 92 13.02 3.46 -7.82
CA LYS A 92 13.80 2.42 -7.15
C LYS A 92 13.02 1.71 -6.04
N ILE A 93 12.14 2.41 -5.34
CA ILE A 93 11.22 1.79 -4.37
C ILE A 93 10.17 0.94 -5.11
N ASN A 94 9.61 1.45 -6.21
CA ASN A 94 8.60 0.74 -6.98
C ASN A 94 9.12 -0.57 -7.61
N GLU A 95 10.36 -0.57 -8.10
CA GLU A 95 11.05 -1.78 -8.61
C GLU A 95 11.16 -2.89 -7.54
N LEU A 96 11.11 -2.54 -6.25
CA LEU A 96 11.18 -3.48 -5.14
C LEU A 96 9.81 -3.91 -4.62
N TYR A 97 8.73 -3.25 -5.04
CA TYR A 97 7.39 -3.55 -4.55
C TYR A 97 6.89 -4.87 -5.15
N LYS A 98 6.33 -5.74 -4.29
CA LYS A 98 5.78 -7.02 -4.72
C LYS A 98 4.27 -7.03 -4.55
N ASN A 99 3.56 -7.22 -5.66
CA ASN A 99 2.12 -7.49 -5.64
C ASN A 99 1.86 -8.91 -5.14
N HIS A 100 0.83 -9.03 -4.31
CA HIS A 100 0.34 -10.26 -3.72
C HIS A 100 -0.93 -10.75 -4.45
N PRO A 101 -1.32 -12.02 -4.28
CA PRO A 101 -2.57 -12.57 -4.79
C PRO A 101 -3.81 -11.70 -4.56
N THR A 102 -3.89 -11.03 -3.41
CA THR A 102 -4.99 -10.12 -3.03
C THR A 102 -5.09 -8.88 -3.92
N ASN A 103 -3.96 -8.34 -4.37
CA ASN A 103 -3.96 -7.19 -5.28
C ASN A 103 -4.58 -7.58 -6.64
N HIS A 104 -4.17 -8.72 -7.19
CA HIS A 104 -4.69 -9.25 -8.45
C HIS A 104 -6.16 -9.67 -8.33
N ALA A 105 -6.52 -10.36 -7.24
CA ALA A 105 -7.89 -10.76 -6.97
C ALA A 105 -8.83 -9.56 -6.88
N ALA A 106 -8.44 -8.50 -6.16
CA ALA A 106 -9.23 -7.28 -6.05
C ALA A 106 -9.43 -6.59 -7.41
N LYS A 107 -8.39 -6.54 -8.25
CA LYS A 107 -8.49 -6.00 -9.60
C LYS A 107 -9.44 -6.81 -10.48
N ASN A 108 -9.41 -8.14 -10.37
CA ASN A 108 -10.31 -9.02 -11.13
C ASN A 108 -11.77 -8.86 -10.70
N LEU A 109 -12.02 -8.77 -9.39
CA LEU A 109 -13.37 -8.53 -8.84
C LEU A 109 -13.93 -7.18 -9.32
N LEU A 110 -13.13 -6.11 -9.30
CA LEU A 110 -13.55 -4.79 -9.80
C LEU A 110 -13.84 -4.75 -11.30
N THR A 111 -13.19 -5.59 -12.10
CA THR A 111 -13.31 -5.58 -13.56
C THR A 111 -14.25 -6.68 -14.08
N ASN A 112 -14.94 -7.41 -13.19
CA ASN A 112 -15.80 -8.55 -13.51
C ASN A 112 -15.12 -9.58 -14.44
N ARG A 113 -13.81 -9.80 -14.27
CA ARG A 113 -13.09 -10.82 -15.03
C ARG A 113 -13.34 -12.18 -14.40
N ASN A 114 -14.00 -13.06 -15.14
CA ASN A 114 -14.36 -14.42 -14.72
C ASN A 114 -13.17 -15.38 -14.52
N TYR A 115 -11.92 -14.92 -14.66
CA TYR A 115 -10.74 -15.77 -14.48
C TYR A 115 -10.15 -15.60 -13.07
N ILE A 116 -10.44 -16.57 -12.22
CA ILE A 116 -9.77 -16.76 -10.93
C ILE A 116 -8.87 -17.98 -11.11
N SER A 117 -7.54 -17.79 -11.18
CA SER A 117 -6.62 -18.92 -11.08
C SER A 117 -6.77 -19.57 -9.70
N GLN A 118 -6.49 -20.87 -9.59
CA GLN A 118 -6.48 -21.58 -8.30
C GLN A 118 -5.58 -20.89 -7.27
N GLU A 119 -4.50 -20.27 -7.73
CA GLU A 119 -3.55 -19.50 -6.89
C GLU A 119 -4.20 -18.27 -6.24
N HIS A 120 -5.25 -17.71 -6.83
CA HIS A 120 -5.95 -16.52 -6.33
C HIS A 120 -7.24 -16.86 -5.57
N GLN A 121 -7.65 -18.13 -5.50
CA GLN A 121 -8.92 -18.51 -4.87
C GLN A 121 -8.99 -18.10 -3.40
N LYS A 122 -7.92 -18.36 -2.62
CA LYS A 122 -7.83 -17.95 -1.21
C LYS A 122 -7.91 -16.43 -1.03
N ALA A 123 -7.33 -15.68 -1.97
CA ALA A 123 -7.36 -14.23 -1.95
C ALA A 123 -8.78 -13.69 -2.22
N VAL A 124 -9.50 -14.27 -3.18
CA VAL A 124 -10.91 -13.94 -3.44
C VAL A 124 -11.78 -14.29 -2.24
N GLU A 125 -11.61 -15.47 -1.64
CA GLU A 125 -12.32 -15.88 -0.43
C GLU A 125 -12.09 -14.91 0.73
N TYR A 126 -10.84 -14.49 0.94
CA TYR A 126 -10.50 -13.48 1.94
C TYR A 126 -11.21 -12.15 1.68
N LEU A 127 -11.11 -11.60 0.46
CA LEU A 127 -11.73 -10.32 0.10
C LEU A 127 -13.26 -10.38 0.23
N ASN A 128 -13.90 -11.44 -0.24
CA ASN A 128 -15.35 -11.64 -0.11
C ASN A 128 -15.77 -11.73 1.36
N LYS A 129 -14.99 -12.43 2.19
CA LYS A 129 -15.22 -12.48 3.63
C LYS A 129 -15.11 -11.10 4.27
N GLN A 130 -14.14 -10.28 3.89
CA GLN A 130 -14.03 -8.92 4.43
C GLN A 130 -15.21 -8.06 3.96
N MET A 131 -15.57 -8.12 2.67
CA MET A 131 -16.72 -7.40 2.10
C MET A 131 -18.05 -7.75 2.76
N SER A 132 -18.23 -8.97 3.28
CA SER A 132 -19.46 -9.33 4.01
C SER A 132 -19.64 -8.58 5.35
N HIS A 133 -18.63 -7.86 5.83
CA HIS A 133 -18.68 -7.05 7.06
C HIS A 133 -18.93 -5.55 6.79
N ILE A 134 -19.12 -5.17 5.54
CA ILE A 134 -19.38 -3.79 5.11
C ILE A 134 -20.54 -3.75 4.10
N PRO A 135 -21.27 -2.63 4.02
CA PRO A 135 -22.32 -2.44 3.01
C PRO A 135 -21.80 -2.58 1.57
N ASP A 136 -22.64 -3.06 0.66
CA ASP A 136 -22.32 -3.29 -0.75
C ASP A 136 -21.79 -2.03 -1.46
N GLU A 137 -22.33 -0.86 -1.13
CA GLU A 137 -21.87 0.44 -1.63
C GLU A 137 -20.38 0.73 -1.33
N MET A 138 -19.81 0.09 -0.31
CA MET A 138 -18.39 0.26 0.05
C MET A 138 -17.47 -0.74 -0.64
N HIS A 139 -18.00 -1.79 -1.29
CA HIS A 139 -17.18 -2.89 -1.85
C HIS A 139 -16.16 -2.38 -2.87
N ASP A 140 -16.55 -1.47 -3.75
CA ASP A 140 -15.65 -0.84 -4.71
C ASP A 140 -14.51 -0.06 -4.01
N THR A 141 -14.83 0.66 -2.95
CA THR A 141 -13.83 1.43 -2.18
C THR A 141 -12.86 0.49 -1.45
N TYR A 142 -13.37 -0.61 -0.92
CA TYR A 142 -12.57 -1.67 -0.32
C TYR A 142 -11.63 -2.34 -1.33
N LEU A 143 -12.16 -2.80 -2.46
CA LEU A 143 -11.35 -3.47 -3.49
C LEU A 143 -10.33 -2.52 -4.14
N LYS A 144 -10.66 -1.22 -4.27
CA LYS A 144 -9.72 -0.21 -4.79
C LYS A 144 -8.47 -0.08 -3.93
N GLN A 145 -8.57 -0.29 -2.61
CA GLN A 145 -7.39 -0.27 -1.72
C GLN A 145 -6.39 -1.37 -2.06
N TYR A 146 -6.86 -2.57 -2.40
CA TYR A 146 -5.99 -3.68 -2.78
C TYR A 146 -5.57 -3.62 -4.26
N SER A 147 -6.46 -3.19 -5.16
CA SER A 147 -6.18 -3.20 -6.60
C SER A 147 -5.30 -2.03 -7.08
N ASN A 148 -5.12 -1.00 -6.25
CA ASN A 148 -4.25 0.14 -6.53
C ASN A 148 -2.80 -0.12 -6.10
N SER A 149 -2.33 -1.35 -6.29
CA SER A 149 -0.91 -1.67 -6.17
C SER A 149 -0.16 -1.19 -7.42
N LEU A 150 1.12 -0.84 -7.26
CA LEU A 150 1.99 -0.39 -8.35
C LEU A 150 1.98 -1.32 -9.56
#